data_AF-A0A4Y3HSL6-F1
#
_entry.id   AF-A0A4Y3HSL6-F1
#
_cell.length_a   1.000
_cell.length_b   1.000
_cell.length_c   1.000
_cell.angle_alpha   90.00
_cell.angle_beta   90.00
_cell.angle_gamma   90.00
#
_symmetry.space_group_name_H-M   'P 1'
#
loop_
_entity.id
_entity.type
_entity.pdbx_description
1 polymer ?
#
loop_
_entity_poly.entity_id
_entity_poly.type
_entity_poly.pdbx_seq_one_letter_code
_entity_poly.pdbx_strand_id
1 'polypeptide(L)'
;MNTNNINDLIEGDRPKFIKLIKDLAEEYQLTIKDMLLVLQASVEDYESYSDFPNYERHRVTGTIRNKNTKRVLKPNSQGQVKLRNGFASQWVMQTKNI
;
A
#
# COMPACT_ATOMS: atom_id res chain seq x y z
N MET A 1 -37.05 -2.15 -1.12
CA MET A 1 -35.69 -1.69 -0.74
C MET A 1 -35.11 -1.02 -1.96
N ASN A 2 -34.82 0.29 -1.89
CA ASN A 2 -34.25 1.05 -3.00
C ASN A 2 -32.79 0.62 -3.18
N THR A 3 -32.51 -0.15 -4.23
CA THR A 3 -31.15 -0.29 -4.75
C THR A 3 -30.79 1.02 -5.42
N ASN A 4 -30.37 2.01 -4.63
CA ASN A 4 -29.64 3.15 -5.17
C ASN A 4 -28.46 2.57 -5.96
N ASN A 5 -28.45 2.86 -7.26
CA ASN A 5 -27.48 2.34 -8.21
C ASN A 5 -26.09 2.75 -7.72
N ILE A 6 -25.23 1.78 -7.37
CA ILE A 6 -23.87 2.02 -6.87
C ILE A 6 -23.09 2.94 -7.82
N ASN A 7 -23.42 2.90 -9.11
CA ASN A 7 -22.83 3.78 -10.12
C ASN A 7 -23.15 5.27 -9.87
N ASP A 8 -24.33 5.63 -9.39
CA ASP A 8 -24.72 7.02 -9.15
C ASP A 8 -23.97 7.61 -7.94
N LEU A 9 -23.67 6.78 -6.93
CA LEU A 9 -22.79 7.14 -5.80
C LEU A 9 -21.32 7.33 -6.25
N ILE A 10 -20.86 6.53 -7.21
CA ILE A 10 -19.50 6.61 -7.75
C ILE A 10 -19.31 7.84 -8.65
N GLU A 11 -20.33 8.23 -9.43
CA GLU A 11 -20.21 9.37 -10.35
C GLU A 11 -20.20 10.73 -9.64
N GLY A 12 -20.98 10.92 -8.57
CA GLY A 12 -20.97 12.15 -7.78
C GLY A 12 -19.67 12.38 -6.98
N ASP A 13 -19.01 11.30 -6.55
CA ASP A 13 -17.83 11.35 -5.69
C ASP A 13 -16.51 11.01 -6.40
N ARG A 14 -16.54 10.78 -7.73
CA ARG A 14 -15.34 10.46 -8.53
C ARG A 14 -14.17 11.44 -8.31
N PRO A 15 -14.37 12.78 -8.29
CA PRO A 15 -13.28 13.71 -8.03
C PRO A 15 -12.68 13.55 -6.62
N LYS A 16 -13.50 13.28 -5.61
CA LYS A 16 -13.05 13.04 -4.23
C LYS A 16 -12.27 11.74 -4.14
N PHE A 17 -12.73 10.69 -4.82
CA PHE A 17 -12.02 9.42 -4.89
C PHE A 17 -10.65 9.59 -5.55
N ILE A 18 -10.58 10.25 -6.72
CA ILE A 18 -9.30 10.54 -7.40
C ILE A 18 -8.36 11.32 -6.49
N LYS A 19 -8.87 12.33 -5.77
CA LYS A 19 -8.08 13.10 -4.82
C LYS A 19 -7.55 12.22 -3.69
N LEU A 20 -8.40 11.40 -3.08
CA LEU A 20 -8.00 10.46 -2.02
C LEU A 20 -6.89 9.51 -2.49
N ILE A 21 -7.01 8.94 -3.70
CA ILE A 21 -5.97 8.06 -4.25
C ILE A 21 -4.65 8.81 -4.45
N LYS A 22 -4.69 10.06 -4.94
CA LYS A 22 -3.50 10.91 -5.09
C LYS A 22 -2.85 11.21 -3.74
N ASP A 23 -3.64 11.63 -2.76
CA ASP A 23 -3.18 11.97 -1.41
C ASP A 23 -2.54 10.74 -0.74
N LEU A 24 -3.15 9.56 -0.89
CA LEU A 24 -2.57 8.30 -0.41
C LEU A 24 -1.29 7.94 -1.16
N ALA A 25 -1.27 8.04 -2.48
CA ALA A 25 -0.09 7.73 -3.28
C ALA A 25 1.10 8.61 -2.85
N GLU A 26 0.87 9.90 -2.63
CA GLU A 26 1.89 10.82 -2.10
C GLU A 26 2.33 10.45 -0.68
N GLU A 27 1.38 10.20 0.23
CA GLU A 27 1.70 9.86 1.63
C GLU A 27 2.60 8.62 1.74
N TYR A 28 2.37 7.62 0.89
CA TYR A 28 3.12 6.36 0.88
C TYR A 28 4.28 6.36 -0.13
N GLN A 29 4.55 7.49 -0.80
CA GLN A 29 5.56 7.67 -1.85
C GLN A 29 5.46 6.59 -2.94
N LEU A 30 4.24 6.34 -3.41
CA LEU A 30 3.92 5.44 -4.50
C LEU A 30 3.45 6.23 -5.73
N THR A 31 3.55 5.63 -6.91
CA THR A 31 2.80 6.16 -8.05
C THR A 31 1.30 5.92 -7.83
N ILE A 32 0.45 6.75 -8.46
CA ILE A 32 -1.02 6.54 -8.42
C ILE A 32 -1.38 5.14 -8.91
N LYS A 33 -0.70 4.65 -9.94
CA LYS A 33 -0.90 3.30 -10.49
C LYS A 33 -0.57 2.24 -9.45
N ASP A 34 0.55 2.36 -8.76
CA ASP A 34 0.94 1.39 -7.72
C ASP A 34 -0.01 1.43 -6.52
N MET A 35 -0.49 2.62 -6.15
CA MET A 35 -1.51 2.74 -5.10
C MET A 35 -2.80 2.00 -5.47
N LEU A 36 -3.27 2.13 -6.72
CA LEU A 36 -4.44 1.38 -7.18
C LEU A 36 -4.21 -0.13 -7.16
N LEU A 37 -3.03 -0.60 -7.59
CA LEU A 37 -2.67 -2.01 -7.52
C LEU A 37 -2.67 -2.51 -6.07
N VAL A 38 -2.10 -1.75 -5.14
CA VAL A 38 -2.08 -2.09 -3.70
C VAL A 38 -3.48 -2.17 -3.11
N LEU A 39 -4.38 -1.25 -3.49
CA LEU A 39 -5.77 -1.24 -3.00
C LEU A 39 -6.61 -2.38 -3.57
N GLN A 40 -6.25 -2.90 -4.75
CA GLN A 40 -6.91 -4.05 -5.38
C GLN A 40 -6.29 -5.40 -4.98
N ALA A 41 -5.11 -5.38 -4.34
CA ALA A 41 -4.34 -6.57 -4.07
C ALA A 41 -4.97 -7.49 -3.01
N SER A 42 -4.92 -8.78 -3.28
CA SER A 42 -5.31 -9.87 -2.41
C SER A 42 -4.19 -10.27 -1.44
N VAL A 43 -4.36 -11.33 -0.65
CA VAL A 43 -3.29 -11.80 0.25
C VAL A 43 -2.21 -12.53 -0.55
N GLU A 44 -2.62 -13.20 -1.63
CA GLU A 44 -1.81 -14.03 -2.50
C GLU A 44 -0.83 -13.20 -3.34
N ASP A 45 -1.09 -11.90 -3.51
CA ASP A 45 -0.23 -10.95 -4.22
C ASP A 45 1.01 -10.52 -3.40
N TYR A 46 1.14 -11.04 -2.18
CA TYR A 46 2.24 -10.71 -1.28
C TYR A 46 3.16 -11.90 -1.02
N GLU A 47 4.43 -11.59 -0.74
CA GLU A 47 5.45 -12.53 -0.32
C GLU A 47 6.03 -12.11 1.03
N SER A 48 6.26 -13.07 1.93
CA SER A 48 6.79 -12.77 3.27
C SER A 48 8.31 -12.52 3.23
N TYR A 49 8.81 -11.63 4.08
CA TYR A 49 10.25 -11.50 4.31
C TYR A 49 10.73 -12.62 5.24
N SER A 50 11.71 -13.42 4.81
CA SER A 50 12.23 -14.56 5.59
C SER A 50 12.71 -14.14 6.99
N ASP A 51 13.50 -13.07 7.04
CA ASP A 51 14.15 -12.62 8.29
C ASP A 51 13.24 -11.68 9.11
N PHE A 52 12.14 -11.23 8.51
CA PHE A 52 11.18 -10.29 9.07
C PHE A 52 9.74 -10.78 8.83
N PRO A 53 9.32 -11.89 9.46
CA PRO A 53 8.09 -12.62 9.11
C PRO A 53 6.78 -11.84 9.35
N ASN A 54 6.83 -10.76 10.13
CA ASN A 54 5.71 -9.85 10.35
C ASN A 54 5.44 -8.92 9.16
N TYR A 55 6.27 -8.96 8.13
CA TYR A 55 6.17 -8.09 6.97
C TYR A 55 6.08 -8.90 5.69
N GLU A 56 5.36 -8.34 4.75
CA GLU A 56 5.20 -8.91 3.42
C GLU A 56 5.32 -7.81 2.37
N ARG A 57 5.80 -8.20 1.19
CA ARG A 57 6.04 -7.34 0.05
C ARG A 57 5.03 -7.64 -1.04
N HIS A 58 4.40 -6.63 -1.61
CA HIS A 58 3.59 -6.81 -2.80
C HIS A 58 4.48 -7.18 -3.98
N ARG A 59 4.18 -8.28 -4.68
CA ARG A 59 5.06 -8.84 -5.71
C ARG A 59 5.30 -7.92 -6.91
N VAL A 60 4.30 -7.10 -7.25
CA VAL A 60 4.38 -6.20 -8.42
C VAL A 60 4.96 -4.84 -8.05
N THR A 61 4.36 -4.15 -7.09
CA THR A 61 4.74 -2.77 -6.75
C THR A 61 5.95 -2.71 -5.82
N GLY A 62 6.28 -3.82 -5.16
CA GLY A 62 7.30 -3.88 -4.14
C GLY A 62 6.88 -3.27 -2.80
N THR A 63 5.69 -2.69 -2.70
CA THR A 63 5.17 -2.02 -1.49
C THR A 63 5.16 -2.96 -0.30
N ILE A 64 5.63 -2.48 0.85
CA ILE A 64 5.79 -3.29 2.05
C ILE A 64 4.66 -3.00 3.02
N ARG A 65 4.06 -4.06 3.57
CA ARG A 65 3.03 -3.95 4.61
C ARG A 65 3.31 -4.89 5.77
N ASN A 66 2.68 -4.60 6.89
CA ASN A 66 2.62 -5.55 8.00
C ASN A 66 1.65 -6.69 7.64
N LYS A 67 2.11 -7.94 7.74
CA LYS A 67 1.36 -9.14 7.39
C LYS A 67 0.09 -9.35 8.23
N ASN A 68 0.13 -8.97 9.50
CA ASN A 68 -0.96 -9.24 10.44
C ASN A 68 -2.05 -8.15 10.40
N THR A 69 -1.62 -6.89 10.29
CA THR A 69 -2.54 -5.73 10.30
C THR A 69 -2.90 -5.23 8.90
N LYS A 70 -2.23 -5.74 7.85
CA LYS A 70 -2.36 -5.31 6.45
C LYS A 70 -2.05 -3.84 6.18
N ARG A 71 -1.51 -3.12 7.18
CA ARG A 71 -1.12 -1.72 7.07
C ARG A 71 0.15 -1.59 6.23
N VAL A 72 0.08 -0.84 5.14
CA VAL A 72 1.25 -0.41 4.36
C VAL A 72 2.17 0.40 5.27
N LEU A 73 3.48 0.19 5.15
CA LEU A 73 4.45 0.94 5.93
C LEU A 73 4.61 2.34 5.34
N LYS A 74 4.71 3.35 6.21
CA LYS A 74 4.99 4.72 5.76
C LYS A 74 6.51 4.88 5.57
N PRO A 75 6.97 5.31 4.38
CA PRO A 75 8.39 5.50 4.14
C PRO A 75 8.90 6.76 4.84
N ASN A 76 10.20 6.79 5.13
CA ASN A 76 10.92 7.99 5.55
C ASN A 76 11.17 8.92 4.35
N SER A 77 11.86 10.05 4.58
CA SER A 77 12.22 11.01 3.52
C SER A 77 13.15 10.46 2.43
N GLN A 78 13.74 9.28 2.65
CA GLN A 78 14.60 8.59 1.69
C GLN A 78 13.87 7.44 0.96
N GLY A 79 12.55 7.29 1.13
CA GLY A 79 11.79 6.19 0.53
C GLY A 79 11.99 4.84 1.22
N GLN A 80 12.57 4.82 2.42
CA GLN A 80 12.86 3.59 3.16
C GLN A 80 11.84 3.33 4.26
N VAL A 81 11.58 2.06 4.53
CA VAL A 81 10.79 1.60 5.66
C VAL A 81 11.64 0.74 6.59
N LYS A 82 11.33 0.77 7.88
CA LYS A 82 12.05 0.00 8.89
C LYS A 82 11.32 -1.29 9.20
N LEU A 83 11.95 -2.43 8.92
CA LEU A 83 11.51 -3.75 9.35
C LEU A 83 12.09 -4.06 10.72
N ARG A 84 11.33 -4.74 11.57
CA ARG A 84 11.76 -5.13 12.94
C ARG A 84 11.41 -6.57 13.27
N ASN A 85 12.36 -7.30 13.83
CA ASN A 85 12.15 -8.64 14.35
C ASN A 85 12.94 -8.78 15.67
N GLY A 86 12.26 -8.54 16.80
CA GLY A 86 12.93 -8.43 18.11
C GLY A 86 13.97 -7.31 18.11
N PHE A 87 15.23 -7.66 18.40
CA PHE A 87 16.37 -6.73 18.36
C PHE A 87 16.91 -6.47 16.95
N ALA A 88 16.56 -7.32 15.97
CA ALA A 88 16.98 -7.11 14.59
C ALA A 88 16.15 -6.00 13.95
N SER A 89 16.81 -5.08 13.23
CA SER A 89 16.12 -4.08 12.44
C SER A 89 16.89 -3.77 11.16
N GLN A 90 16.15 -3.49 10.09
CA GLN A 90 16.71 -3.18 8.79
C GLN A 90 15.89 -2.09 8.11
N TRP A 91 16.58 -1.15 7.47
CA TRP A 91 15.96 -0.20 6.55
C TRP A 91 15.96 -0.78 5.13
N VAL A 92 14.80 -0.79 4.49
CA VAL A 92 14.59 -1.35 3.15
C VAL A 92 13.85 -0.32 2.31
N MET A 93 14.22 -0.17 1.04
CA MET A 93 13.49 0.68 0.09
C MET A 93 12.08 0.15 -0.10
N GLN A 94 11.07 1.01 0.08
CA GLN A 94 9.66 0.60 -0.07
C GLN A 94 9.33 0.25 -1.52
N THR A 95 9.86 1.01 -2.48
CA THR A 95 9.75 0.74 -3.90
C THR A 95 11.02 1.24 -4.59
N LYS A 96 11.47 0.53 -5.64
CA LYS A 96 12.35 1.12 -6.65
C LYS A 96 11.41 1.76 -7.67
N ASN A 97 11.65 3.03 -8.00
CA ASN A 97 11.05 3.83 -9.07
C ASN A 97 10.16 4.96 -8.55
N ILE A 98 10.81 6.09 -8.27
CA ILE A 98 10.39 7.37 -8.83
C ILE A 98 11.49 7.77 -9.81
#